data_AF-A0A939AVE3-F1
#
_entry.id   AF-A0A939AVE3-F1
#
_cell.length_a   1.000
_cell.length_b   1.000
_cell.length_c   1.000
_cell.angle_alpha   90.00
_cell.angle_beta   90.00
_cell.angle_gamma   90.00
#
_symmetry.space_group_name_H-M   'P 1'
#
loop_
_entity.id
_entity.type
_entity.pdbx_description
1 polymer ?
#
loop_
_entity_poly.entity_id
_entity_poly.type
_entity_poly.pdbx_seq_one_letter_code
_entity_poly.pdbx_strand_id
1 'polypeptide(L)' 'MIHLLRTHATRKQLDEMLEALESYVKLAVDIRRGVLAGGGSLHADSETVLLEDGSEQEDVWGADWIPSIQEVRYEA' A
#
# COMPACT_ATOMS: atom_id res chain seq x y z
N MET A 1 -1.18 9.35 -5.74
CA MET A 1 -1.52 9.88 -4.40
C MET A 1 -1.45 8.75 -3.38
N ILE A 2 -0.97 8.98 -2.15
CA ILE A 2 -0.95 7.92 -1.13
C ILE A 2 -2.31 7.83 -0.44
N HIS A 3 -2.90 6.64 -0.40
CA HIS A 3 -4.14 6.36 0.32
C HIS A 3 -3.91 5.35 1.43
N LEU A 4 -4.43 5.67 2.62
CA LEU A 4 -4.55 4.75 3.74
C LEU A 4 -5.92 4.05 3.68
N LEU A 5 -5.92 2.72 3.58
CA LEU A 5 -7.11 1.90 3.43
C LEU A 5 -7.31 0.99 4.63
N ARG A 6 -8.47 1.14 5.29
CA ARG A 6 -8.96 0.26 6.37
C ARG A 6 -10.07 -0.69 5.92
N THR A 7 -10.53 -0.53 4.69
CA THR A 7 -11.61 -1.30 4.07
C THR A 7 -11.25 -1.51 2.59
N HIS A 8 -12.09 -2.24 1.85
CA HIS A 8 -11.86 -2.47 0.43
C HIS A 8 -11.66 -1.16 -0.35
N ALA A 9 -10.64 -1.15 -1.20
CA ALA A 9 -10.35 -0.04 -2.09
C ALA A 9 -11.52 0.20 -3.07
N THR A 10 -11.85 1.45 -3.29
CA THR A 10 -12.69 1.84 -4.42
C THR A 10 -11.88 1.87 -5.71
N ARG A 11 -12.54 1.78 -6.87
CA ARG A 11 -11.88 1.91 -8.18
C ARG A 11 -11.10 3.23 -8.29
N LYS A 12 -11.68 4.33 -7.82
CA LYS A 12 -11.05 5.64 -7.82
C LYS A 12 -9.74 5.65 -7.02
N GLN A 13 -9.74 5.09 -5.81
CA GLN A 13 -8.53 5.01 -4.99
C GLN A 13 -7.45 4.16 -5.67
N LEU A 14 -7.83 3.06 -6.34
CA LEU A 14 -6.87 2.25 -7.10
C LEU A 14 -6.28 3.04 -8.27
N ASP A 15 -7.11 3.79 -9.00
CA ASP A 15 -6.65 4.61 -10.12
C ASP A 15 -5.70 5.72 -9.63
N GLU A 16 -6.02 6.39 -8.51
CA GLU A 16 -5.18 7.42 -7.88
C GLU A 16 -3.87 6.85 -7.30
N MET A 17 -3.87 5.60 -6.83
CA MET A 17 -2.67 4.90 -6.40
C MET A 17 -1.75 4.54 -7.59
N LEU A 18 -2.32 4.27 -8.76
CA LEU A 18 -1.56 3.89 -9.96
C LEU A 18 -0.86 5.07 -10.63
N GLU A 19 -1.24 6.31 -10.33
CA GLU A 19 -0.62 7.52 -10.91
C GLU A 19 0.90 7.59 -10.72
N ALA A 20 1.45 6.93 -9.69
CA ALA A 20 2.88 6.96 -9.40
C ALA A 20 3.73 6.04 -10.31
N LEU A 21 3.23 4.86 -10.67
CA LEU A 21 4.02 3.80 -11.34
C LEU A 21 3.29 3.12 -12.52
N GLU A 22 2.04 3.52 -12.78
CA GLU A 22 1.10 3.12 -13.86
C GLU A 22 0.72 1.63 -13.93
N SER A 23 1.63 0.73 -13.59
CA SER A 23 1.59 -0.69 -13.89
C SER A 23 1.42 -1.57 -12.65
N TYR A 24 1.85 -1.08 -11.49
CA TYR A 24 1.69 -1.71 -10.18
C TYR A 24 1.66 -0.62 -9.12
N VAL A 25 1.20 -0.96 -7.92
CA VAL A 25 1.16 -0.05 -6.77
C VAL A 25 2.10 -0.57 -5.71
N LYS A 26 3.03 0.26 -5.26
CA LYS A 26 3.79 -0.01 -4.05
C LYS A 26 2.91 0.17 -2.83
N LEU A 27 2.87 -0.86 -2.01
CA LEU A 27 2.11 -0.93 -0.76
C LEU A 27 3.06 -1.04 0.43
N ALA A 28 2.56 -0.56 1.56
CA ALA A 28 2.98 -0.99 2.88
C ALA A 28 1.73 -1.54 3.61
N VAL A 29 1.87 -2.63 4.34
CA VAL A 29 0.76 -3.31 5.02
C VAL A 29 1.11 -3.49 6.48
N ASP A 30 0.26 -3.02 7.38
CA ASP A 30 0.30 -3.40 8.79
C ASP A 30 -0.45 -4.72 8.97
N ILE A 31 0.28 -5.80 9.21
CA ILE A 31 -0.27 -7.16 9.33
C ILE A 31 -1.03 -7.39 10.64
N ARG A 32 -0.75 -6.60 11.69
CA ARG A 32 -1.41 -6.72 12.99
C ARG A 32 -2.75 -6.01 13.02
N ARG A 33 -2.83 -4.84 12.39
CA ARG A 33 -4.03 -3.98 12.33
C ARG A 33 -4.91 -4.28 11.12
N GLY A 34 -4.38 -4.95 10.09
CA GLY A 34 -5.11 -5.24 8.85
C GLY A 34 -5.38 -3.99 8.03
N VAL A 35 -4.43 -3.06 8.01
CA VAL A 35 -4.52 -1.76 7.32
C VAL A 35 -3.39 -1.68 6.30
N LEU A 36 -3.62 -1.03 5.16
CA LEU A 36 -2.57 -0.83 4.17
C LEU A 36 -2.51 0.63 3.71
N ALA A 37 -1.33 1.05 3.28
CA ALA A 37 -1.11 2.30 2.56
C ALA A 37 -0.51 1.98 1.18
N GLY A 38 -0.85 2.77 0.18
CA GLY A 38 -0.32 2.57 -1.17
C GLY A 38 -0.45 3.80 -2.05
N GLY A 39 0.30 3.82 -3.16
CA GLY A 39 0.29 4.90 -4.14
C GLY A 39 1.45 5.89 -4.01
N GLY A 40 2.47 5.52 -3.22
CA GLY A 40 3.77 6.17 -3.19
C GLY A 40 4.71 5.61 -4.26
N SER A 41 5.79 6.34 -4.55
CA SER A 41 6.81 5.89 -5.51
C SER A 41 7.73 4.84 -4.89
N LEU A 42 7.83 4.80 -3.56
CA LEU A 42 8.61 3.84 -2.77
C LEU A 42 7.73 3.23 -1.65
N HIS A 43 8.10 2.04 -1.17
CA HIS A 43 7.43 1.44 0.01
C HIS A 43 7.57 2.33 1.24
N ALA A 44 8.73 2.96 1.42
CA ALA A 44 9.01 3.88 2.53
C ALA A 44 8.01 5.05 2.63
N ASP A 45 7.48 5.53 1.50
CA ASP A 45 6.48 6.60 1.50
C ASP A 45 5.17 6.12 2.15
N SER A 46 4.74 4.90 1.80
CA SER A 46 3.50 4.30 2.32
C SER A 46 3.68 3.81 3.77
N GLU A 47 4.87 3.31 4.10
CA GLU A 47 5.26 2.93 5.45
C GLU A 47 5.21 4.13 6.41
N THR A 48 5.74 5.28 5.99
CA THR A 48 5.68 6.52 6.80
C THR A 48 4.24 6.86 7.18
N VAL A 49 3.29 6.76 6.24
CA VAL A 49 1.86 7.01 6.50
C VAL A 49 1.29 6.01 7.52
N LEU A 50 1.70 4.73 7.47
CA LEU A 50 1.27 3.74 8.45
C LEU A 50 1.84 4.02 9.84
N LEU A 51 3.11 4.41 9.94
CA LEU A 51 3.76 4.75 11.21
C LEU A 51 3.12 6.00 11.84
N GLU A 52 2.85 7.03 11.04
CA GLU A 52 2.12 8.23 11.49
C GLU A 52 0.69 7.91 11.94
N ASP A 53 0.06 6.89 11.34
CA ASP A 53 -1.25 6.36 11.76
C ASP A 53 -1.19 5.45 13.01
N GLY A 54 -0.01 5.26 13.60
CA GLY A 54 0.19 4.49 14.83
C GLY A 54 0.48 3.00 14.61
N SER A 55 0.97 2.61 13.44
CA SER A 55 1.49 1.26 13.20
C SER A 55 2.86 1.09 13.85
N GLU A 56 3.21 -0.13 14.23
CA GLU A 56 4.54 -0.45 14.77
C GLU A 56 5.44 -0.94 13.63
N GLN A 57 6.69 -0.50 13.62
CA GLN A 57 7.64 -0.80 12.54
C GLN A 57 7.79 -2.30 12.25
N GLU A 58 7.74 -3.14 13.29
CA GLU A 58 7.85 -4.60 13.19
C GLU A 58 6.63 -5.26 12.51
N ASP A 59 5.49 -4.58 12.52
CA ASP A 59 4.25 -5.04 11.90
C ASP A 59 4.07 -4.54 10.46
N VAL A 60 4.92 -3.64 9.96
CA VAL A 60 4.78 -3.07 8.62
C VAL A 60 5.63 -3.81 7.60
N TRP A 61 4.98 -4.32 6.55
CA TRP A 61 5.60 -5.11 5.49
C TRP A 61 5.40 -4.45 4.13
N GLY A 62 6.46 -4.43 3.32
CA GLY A 62 6.43 -3.99 1.94
C GLY A 62 5.75 -5.02 1.03
N ALA A 63 4.88 -4.57 0.15
CA ALA A 63 4.23 -5.43 -0.85
C ALA A 63 3.93 -4.63 -2.12
N ASP A 64 3.69 -5.32 -3.24
CA ASP A 64 3.28 -4.73 -4.51
C ASP A 64 1.91 -5.28 -4.91
N TRP A 65 0.98 -4.40 -5.31
CA TRP A 65 -0.25 -4.79 -5.96
C TRP A 65 -0.09 -4.75 -7.47
N ILE A 66 -0.44 -5.85 -8.14
CA ILE A 66 -0.31 -6.02 -9.59
C ILE A 66 -1.72 -6.10 -10.23
N PRO A 67 -2.25 -4.98 -10.78
CA PRO A 67 -3.60 -4.92 -11.33
C PRO A 67 -3.86 -5.90 -12.49
N SER A 68 -2.84 -6.25 -13.27
CA SER A 68 -2.98 -7.10 -14.45
C SER A 68 -3.37 -8.54 -14.12
N ILE A 69 -2.96 -9.03 -12.95
CA ILE A 69 -3.25 -10.37 -12.45
C ILE A 69 -4.08 -10.37 -11.16
N GLN A 70 -4.37 -9.18 -10.62
CA GLN A 70 -5.12 -8.97 -9.38
C GLN A 70 -4.49 -9.70 -8.17
N GLU A 71 -3.16 -9.65 -8.06
CA GLU A 71 -2.42 -10.27 -6.95
C GLU A 71 -1.64 -9.23 -6.16
N VAL A 72 -1.54 -9.46 -4.84
CA VAL A 72 -0.54 -8.82 -3.98
C VAL A 72 0.67 -9.76 -3.93
N ARG A 73 1.86 -9.21 -4.17
CA ARG A 73 3.14 -9.91 -4.02
C ARG A 73 3.98 -9.24 -2.95
N TYR A 74 4.75 -10.02 -2.22
CA TYR A 74 5.73 -9.53 -1.26
C TYR A 74 7.03 -10.29 -1.50
N GLU A 75 8.16 -9.59 -1.34
CA GLU A 75 9.47 -10.22 -1.38
C GLU A 75 9.88 -10.61 0.04
N ALA A 76 10.52 -11.78 0.17
CA ALA A 76 10.98 -12.35 1.44
C ALA A 76 12.46 -12.02 1.69
#